data_AF-K0DNB0-F1
#
_entry.id   AF-K0DNB0-F1
#
_cell.length_a   1.000
_cell.length_b   1.000
_cell.length_c   1.000
_cell.angle_alpha   90.00
_cell.angle_beta   90.00
_cell.angle_gamma   90.00
#
_symmetry.space_group_name_H-M   'P 1'
#
loop_
_entity.id
_entity.type
_entity.pdbx_description
1 polymer ?
#
loop_
_entity_poly.entity_id
_entity_poly.type
_entity_poly.pdbx_seq_one_letter_code
_entity_poly.pdbx_strand_id
1 'polypeptide(L)'
;MPAKAFAADGVFRPRAAHALKSRNRVAAPAPSRASRHFTHYGRRAMYQSDITQFLNQLKQQKPNLEAEQRRGRALLWDKQPIDLEERAEQKASRVEQTPYQYYQNF
;
A
#
# COMPACT_ATOMS: atom_id res chain seq x y z
N MET A 1 -32.13 14.79 -36.34
CA MET A 1 -33.44 15.44 -36.11
C MET A 1 -33.60 15.74 -34.63
N PRO A 2 -33.61 17.00 -34.17
CA PRO A 2 -33.97 17.37 -32.80
C PRO A 2 -35.37 18.00 -32.71
N ALA A 3 -35.81 18.15 -31.46
CA ALA A 3 -36.95 18.94 -30.95
C ALA A 3 -38.29 18.21 -30.76
N LYS A 4 -38.72 18.14 -29.50
CA LYS A 4 -40.00 18.72 -29.02
C LYS A 4 -39.89 18.98 -27.52
N ALA A 5 -39.99 20.26 -27.16
CA ALA A 5 -40.19 20.75 -25.80
C ALA A 5 -41.68 20.64 -25.44
N PHE A 6 -41.99 20.45 -24.15
CA PHE A 6 -43.25 20.92 -23.58
C PHE A 6 -43.04 21.21 -22.08
N ALA A 7 -43.30 22.46 -21.71
CA ALA A 7 -43.29 22.98 -20.36
C ALA A 7 -44.62 22.67 -19.66
N ALA A 8 -44.61 22.53 -18.33
CA ALA A 8 -45.77 22.75 -17.48
C ALA A 8 -45.33 23.00 -16.04
N ASP A 9 -45.22 24.28 -15.69
CA ASP A 9 -45.23 24.76 -14.31
C ASP A 9 -46.61 24.47 -13.68
N GLY A 10 -46.60 23.91 -12.48
CA GLY A 10 -47.83 23.57 -11.75
C GLY A 10 -47.58 23.58 -10.24
N VAL A 11 -47.72 24.76 -9.63
CA VAL A 11 -47.72 24.96 -8.18
C VAL A 11 -49.08 24.52 -7.61
N PHE A 12 -49.10 23.52 -6.74
CA PHE A 12 -50.24 23.27 -5.86
C PHE A 12 -49.74 22.70 -4.50
N ARG A 13 -49.92 23.47 -3.43
CA ARG A 13 -49.71 23.04 -2.02
C ARG A 13 -51.08 22.65 -1.39
N PRO A 14 -51.16 22.17 -0.13
CA PRO A 14 -51.63 20.83 0.21
C PRO A 14 -52.97 20.84 0.97
N ARG A 15 -53.62 19.67 1.14
CA ARG A 15 -54.68 19.52 2.15
C ARG A 15 -54.53 18.19 2.88
N ALA A 16 -54.48 18.31 4.21
CA ALA A 16 -54.37 17.24 5.19
C ALA A 16 -55.56 16.28 5.17
N ALA A 17 -55.30 15.01 5.48
CA ALA A 17 -56.27 14.09 6.05
C ALA A 17 -55.55 13.17 7.06
N HIS A 18 -56.26 12.93 8.16
CA HIS A 18 -55.80 12.32 9.40
C HIS A 18 -55.86 10.79 9.39
N ALA A 19 -55.18 10.20 10.38
CA ALA A 19 -55.51 8.95 11.08
C ALA A 19 -55.22 7.63 10.32
N LEU A 20 -54.79 6.51 10.91
CA LEU A 20 -54.36 6.07 12.25
C LEU A 20 -53.97 4.58 12.05
N LYS A 21 -53.05 4.05 12.87
CA LYS A 21 -52.84 2.60 13.14
C LYS A 21 -52.08 1.86 12.01
N SER A 22 -50.95 1.19 12.26
CA SER A 22 -50.63 0.28 13.36
C SER A 22 -49.13 0.26 13.63
N ARG A 23 -48.76 0.33 14.91
CA ARG A 23 -47.37 0.21 15.37
C ARG A 23 -47.00 -1.28 15.36
N ASN A 24 -46.29 -1.74 14.33
CA ASN A 24 -45.64 -3.05 14.38
C ASN A 24 -44.27 -2.87 15.04
N ARG A 25 -44.24 -3.01 16.38
CA ARG A 25 -43.03 -2.87 17.19
C ARG A 25 -42.28 -4.21 17.11
N VAL A 26 -41.46 -4.40 16.08
CA VAL A 26 -40.49 -5.50 16.07
C VAL A 26 -39.52 -5.23 17.22
N ALA A 27 -39.51 -6.15 18.18
CA ALA A 27 -38.69 -6.08 19.38
C ALA A 27 -37.22 -5.85 19.00
N ALA A 28 -36.61 -4.82 19.60
CA ALA A 28 -35.17 -4.65 19.55
C ALA A 28 -34.50 -5.91 20.12
N PRO A 29 -33.49 -6.50 19.45
CA PRO A 29 -32.70 -7.55 20.08
C PRO A 29 -31.96 -6.95 21.29
N ALA A 30 -32.08 -7.60 22.44
CA ALA A 30 -31.40 -7.23 23.67
C ALA A 30 -29.89 -7.03 23.43
N PRO A 31 -29.24 -6.04 24.06
CA PRO A 31 -27.80 -5.92 23.97
C PRO A 31 -27.17 -7.09 24.73
N SER A 32 -26.60 -8.05 24.01
CA SER A 32 -25.80 -9.12 24.59
C SER A 32 -24.63 -8.51 25.36
N ARG A 33 -24.69 -8.56 26.70
CA ARG A 33 -23.62 -8.14 27.61
C ARG A 33 -22.48 -9.15 27.61
N ALA A 34 -21.81 -9.27 26.46
CA ALA A 34 -20.51 -9.90 26.39
C ALA A 34 -19.47 -8.78 26.56
N SER A 35 -19.06 -8.52 27.80
CA SER A 35 -17.78 -7.89 28.07
C SER A 35 -16.71 -8.82 27.50
N ARG A 36 -16.40 -8.66 26.22
CA ARG A 36 -15.11 -9.06 25.68
C ARG A 36 -14.13 -8.22 26.46
N HIS A 37 -13.51 -8.81 27.47
CA HIS A 37 -12.23 -8.35 27.99
C HIS A 37 -11.24 -8.54 26.83
N PHE A 38 -11.33 -7.68 25.82
CA PHE A 38 -10.21 -7.43 24.96
C PHE A 38 -9.17 -6.92 25.93
N THR A 39 -8.14 -7.73 26.16
CA THR A 39 -6.98 -7.30 26.90
C THR A 39 -6.50 -6.05 26.18
N HIS A 40 -6.78 -4.90 26.77
CA HIS A 40 -6.29 -3.64 26.27
C HIS A 40 -4.78 -3.71 26.56
N TYR A 41 -3.98 -4.19 25.59
CA TYR A 41 -2.58 -3.76 25.48
C TYR A 41 -2.54 -2.27 25.08
N GLY A 42 -3.50 -1.48 25.60
CA GLY A 42 -3.68 -0.08 25.38
C GLY A 42 -2.60 0.66 26.14
N ARG A 43 -1.71 1.30 25.38
CA ARG A 43 -0.78 2.34 25.82
C ARG A 43 0.18 1.94 26.95
N ARG A 44 1.00 0.92 26.71
CA ARG A 44 2.41 1.10 27.04
C ARG A 44 3.06 1.67 25.79
N ALA A 45 3.60 2.89 25.87
CA ALA A 45 4.51 3.36 24.84
C ALA A 45 5.63 2.31 24.78
N MET A 46 5.63 1.51 23.71
CA MET A 46 6.69 0.53 23.51
C MET A 46 7.99 1.32 23.47
N TYR A 47 8.97 0.90 24.28
CA TYR A 47 10.27 1.52 24.23
C TYR A 47 10.77 1.45 22.79
N GLN A 48 11.06 2.61 22.21
CA GLN A 48 11.65 2.74 20.89
C GLN A 48 13.09 3.23 21.08
N SER A 49 14.05 2.50 20.53
CA SER A 49 15.46 2.91 20.63
C SER A 49 15.68 4.26 19.95
N ASP A 50 16.66 5.02 20.45
CA ASP A 50 17.03 6.34 19.91
C ASP A 50 17.34 6.28 18.41
N ILE A 51 17.98 5.19 17.96
CA ILE A 51 18.26 4.93 16.54
C ILE A 51 16.97 4.86 15.74
N THR A 52 15.95 4.17 16.24
CA THR A 52 14.69 4.02 15.50
C THR A 52 13.92 5.35 15.47
N GLN A 53 13.96 6.12 16.57
CA GLN A 53 13.39 7.47 16.59
C GLN A 53 14.09 8.40 15.58
N PHE A 54 15.42 8.36 15.54
CA PHE A 54 16.24 9.10 14.58
C PHE A 54 15.89 8.72 13.14
N LEU A 55 15.83 7.43 12.81
CA LEU A 55 15.48 6.96 11.46
C LEU A 55 14.07 7.41 11.05
N ASN A 56 13.11 7.39 11.97
CA ASN A 56 11.76 7.89 11.71
C ASN A 56 11.75 9.39 11.41
N GLN A 57 12.45 10.19 12.24
CA GLN A 57 12.58 11.63 12.02
C GLN A 57 13.28 11.94 10.69
N LEU A 58 14.36 11.22 10.36
CA LEU A 58 15.10 11.38 9.11
C LEU A 58 14.21 11.13 7.89
N LYS A 59 13.41 10.05 7.91
CA LYS A 59 12.48 9.73 6.83
C LYS A 59 11.37 10.78 6.68
N GLN A 60 10.89 11.33 7.79
CA GLN A 60 9.91 12.43 7.77
C GLN A 60 10.49 13.71 7.17
N GLN A 61 11.72 14.07 7.54
CA GLN A 61 12.41 15.24 7.02
C GLN A 61 12.79 15.09 5.54
N LYS A 62 13.08 13.87 5.08
CA LYS A 62 13.54 13.57 3.71
C LYS A 62 12.67 12.49 3.06
N PRO A 63 11.47 12.82 2.57
CA PRO A 63 10.57 11.84 1.95
C PRO A 63 11.16 11.20 0.67
N ASN A 64 12.07 11.89 -0.03
CA ASN A 64 12.72 11.38 -1.25
C ASN A 64 13.89 10.41 -0.98
N LEU A 65 14.32 10.28 0.28
CA LEU A 65 15.51 9.52 0.65
C LEU A 65 15.45 8.05 0.21
N GLU A 66 14.29 7.40 0.33
CA GLU A 66 14.15 6.00 -0.09
C GLU A 66 14.22 5.82 -1.61
N ALA A 67 13.79 6.82 -2.38
CA ALA A 67 13.92 6.78 -3.83
C ALA A 67 15.38 6.97 -4.25
N GLU A 68 16.10 7.88 -3.59
CA GLU A 68 17.52 8.10 -3.80
C GLU A 68 18.35 6.87 -3.41
N GLN A 69 18.04 6.23 -2.28
CA GLN A 69 18.68 4.99 -1.86
C GLN A 69 18.46 3.86 -2.88
N ARG A 70 17.23 3.71 -3.39
CA ARG A 70 16.93 2.73 -4.45
C ARG A 70 17.70 3.02 -5.73
N ARG A 71 17.79 4.29 -6.15
CA ARG A 71 18.58 4.70 -7.31
C ARG A 71 20.07 4.42 -7.10
N GLY A 72 20.63 4.78 -5.95
CA GLY A 72 22.03 4.52 -5.61
C GLY A 72 22.36 3.03 -5.58
N ARG A 73 21.44 2.20 -5.05
CA ARG A 73 21.56 0.74 -5.12
C ARG A 73 21.55 0.24 -6.57
N ALA A 74 20.62 0.73 -7.39
CA ALA A 74 20.49 0.29 -8.78
C ALA A 74 21.71 0.59 -9.65
N LEU A 75 22.49 1.63 -9.31
CA LEU A 75 23.69 1.99 -10.06
C LEU A 75 24.83 0.97 -9.94
N LEU A 76 25.05 0.41 -8.75
CA LEU A 76 26.22 -0.45 -8.50
C LEU A 76 25.87 -1.90 -8.17
N TRP A 77 24.69 -2.12 -7.60
CA TRP A 77 24.33 -3.40 -6.97
C TRP A 77 23.27 -4.17 -7.74
N ASP A 78 22.25 -3.49 -8.27
CA ASP A 78 21.22 -4.20 -9.03
C ASP A 78 21.76 -4.50 -10.44
N LYS A 79 22.08 -5.77 -10.69
CA LYS A 79 22.54 -6.23 -11.99
C LYS A 79 21.38 -6.20 -12.98
N GLN A 80 21.63 -5.65 -14.16
CA GLN A 80 20.68 -5.74 -15.27
C GLN A 80 20.45 -7.21 -15.65
N PRO A 81 19.25 -7.54 -16.17
CA PRO A 81 19.02 -8.84 -16.78
C PRO A 81 20.10 -9.11 -17.84
N ILE A 82 20.75 -10.26 -17.73
CA ILE A 82 21.74 -10.69 -18.72
C ILE A 82 20.98 -11.28 -19.90
N ASP A 83 21.32 -10.82 -21.11
CA ASP A 83 20.89 -11.47 -22.34
C ASP A 83 21.48 -12.89 -22.42
N LEU A 84 20.63 -13.86 -22.71
CA LEU A 84 21.02 -15.27 -22.74
C LEU A 84 21.93 -15.57 -23.93
N GLU A 85 21.75 -14.88 -25.05
CA GLU A 85 22.60 -15.02 -26.24
C GLU A 85 23.99 -14.45 -25.95
N GLU A 86 24.07 -13.22 -25.44
CA GLU A 86 25.33 -12.58 -25.03
C GLU A 86 26.08 -13.44 -23.98
N ARG A 87 25.36 -14.01 -23.01
CA ARG A 87 25.96 -14.93 -22.02
C ARG A 87 26.55 -16.17 -22.68
N ALA A 88 25.89 -16.72 -23.70
CA ALA A 88 26.38 -17.89 -24.42
C ALA A 88 27.65 -17.57 -25.20
N GLU A 89 27.68 -16.42 -25.88
CA GLU A 89 28.86 -15.93 -26.61
C GLU A 89 30.04 -15.67 -25.68
N GLN A 90 29.82 -14.98 -24.55
CA GLN A 90 30.86 -14.73 -23.53
C GLN A 90 31.46 -16.02 -22.98
N LYS A 91 30.64 -17.07 -22.82
CA LYS A 91 31.11 -18.40 -22.41
C LYS A 91 31.92 -19.08 -23.51
N ALA A 92 31.48 -18.96 -24.76
CA ALA A 92 32.18 -19.55 -25.91
C ALA A 92 33.52 -18.87 -26.19
N SER A 93 33.65 -17.57 -25.91
CA SER A 93 34.89 -16.80 -26.08
C SER A 93 35.84 -16.89 -24.89
N ARG A 94 35.48 -17.61 -23.82
CA ARG A 94 36.26 -17.64 -22.57
C ARG A 94 37.58 -18.38 -22.79
N VAL A 95 38.69 -17.71 -22.48
CA VAL A 95 40.02 -18.33 -22.43
C VAL A 95 40.23 -18.90 -21.03
N GLU A 96 40.72 -20.14 -20.94
CA GLU A 96 41.07 -20.76 -19.67
C GLU A 96 42.24 -19.99 -19.01
N GLN A 97 42.02 -19.51 -17.80
CA GLN A 97 43.03 -18.83 -16.99
C GLN A 97 43.49 -19.75 -15.86
N THR A 98 44.77 -19.69 -15.53
CA THR A 98 45.31 -20.44 -14.38
C THR A 98 44.73 -19.86 -13.07
N PRO A 99 44.49 -20.70 -12.04
CA PRO A 99 43.92 -20.25 -10.77
C PRO A 99 44.83 -19.26 -10.03
N TYR A 100 46.14 -19.33 -10.30
CA TYR A 100 47.13 -18.42 -9.75
C TYR A 100 48.01 -17.91 -10.89
N GLN A 101 47.87 -16.62 -11.22
CA GLN A 101 48.60 -15.98 -12.30
C GLN A 101 50.14 -16.00 -12.10
N TYR A 102 50.59 -16.20 -10.86
CA TYR A 102 52.00 -16.24 -10.47
C TYR A 102 52.51 -17.64 -10.16
N TYR A 103 51.65 -18.66 -10.22
CA TYR A 103 52.11 -20.03 -10.06
C TYR A 103 52.70 -20.47 -11.40
N GLN A 104 54.03 -20.46 -11.48
CA GLN A 104 54.74 -21.06 -12.58
C GLN A 104 54.64 -22.58 -12.43
N ASN A 105 53.90 -23.22 -13.33
CA ASN A 105 53.89 -24.66 -13.48
C ASN A 105 55.25 -25.06 -14.08
N PHE A 106 56.21 -25.45 -13.24
CA PHE A 106 57.44 -26.12 -13.68
C PHE A 106 57.33 -27.62 -13.44
#